data_AF-A0A920PCV5-F1
#
_entry.id   AF-A0A920PCV5-F1
#
_cell.length_a   1.000
_cell.length_b   1.000
_cell.length_c   1.000
_cell.angle_alpha   90.00
_cell.angle_beta   90.00
_cell.angle_gamma   90.00
#
_symmetry.space_group_name_H-M   'P 1'
#
loop_
_entity.id
_entity.type
_entity.pdbx_description
1 polymer ?
#
loop_
_entity_poly.entity_id
_entity_poly.type
_entity_poly.pdbx_seq_one_letter_code
_entity_poly.pdbx_strand_id
1 'polypeptide(L)'
;MAGEIFVANLMSEPGHPLKQFGTGDKTTLSGDNRPDLLKFYEKYYASSNMKLALISSAPLETLSAKAKKYFSDIENRPVKVPEVQQPLENH
;
A
#
# COMPACT_ATOMS: atom_id res chain seq x y z
N MET A 1 21.02 -3.62 4.41
CA MET A 1 19.82 -3.22 3.64
C MET A 1 19.84 -3.60 2.15
N ALA A 2 20.99 -3.80 1.49
CA ALA A 2 21.01 -4.33 0.10
C ALA A 2 20.92 -5.88 0.02
N GLY A 3 21.35 -6.58 1.06
CA GLY A 3 21.35 -8.06 1.10
C GLY A 3 19.98 -8.70 1.32
N GLU A 4 19.09 -8.07 2.09
CA GLU A 4 17.77 -8.63 2.42
C GLU A 4 16.84 -8.68 1.19
N ILE A 5 16.92 -7.68 0.31
CA ILE A 5 16.12 -7.63 -0.92
C ILE A 5 16.60 -8.67 -1.95
N PHE A 6 17.92 -8.96 -1.99
CA PHE A 6 18.47 -9.97 -2.88
C PHE A 6 18.04 -11.39 -2.50
N VAL A 7 18.02 -11.70 -1.21
CA VAL A 7 17.61 -13.02 -0.69
C VAL A 7 16.11 -13.26 -0.93
N ALA A 8 15.25 -12.26 -0.73
CA ALA A 8 13.81 -12.39 -0.98
C ALA A 8 13.47 -12.71 -2.46
N ASN A 9 14.26 -12.19 -3.40
CA ASN A 9 14.07 -12.42 -4.84
C ASN A 9 14.47 -13.83 -5.28
N LEU A 10 15.38 -14.50 -4.56
CA LEU A 10 15.82 -15.86 -4.84
C LEU A 10 14.92 -16.93 -4.19
N MET A 11 14.24 -16.57 -3.10
CA MET A 11 13.45 -17.50 -2.28
C MET A 11 11.95 -17.52 -2.61
N SER A 12 11.48 -16.72 -3.58
CA SER A 12 10.07 -16.69 -3.97
C SER A 12 9.82 -17.43 -5.29
N GLU A 13 8.79 -18.26 -5.34
CA GLU A 13 8.34 -18.94 -6.56
C GLU A 13 8.07 -17.95 -7.72
N PRO A 14 8.22 -18.39 -8.99
CA PRO A 14 7.90 -17.57 -10.16
C PRO A 14 6.44 -17.07 -10.10
N GLY A 15 6.25 -15.77 -9.88
CA GLY A 15 4.92 -15.14 -9.80
C GLY A 15 4.52 -14.66 -8.40
N HIS A 16 5.35 -14.89 -7.37
CA HIS A 16 5.07 -14.39 -6.03
C HIS A 16 5.14 -12.85 -5.94
N PRO A 17 4.18 -12.16 -5.30
CA PRO A 17 4.16 -10.69 -5.19
C PRO A 17 5.42 -10.08 -4.55
N LEU A 18 6.12 -10.82 -3.69
CA LEU A 18 7.40 -10.39 -3.08
C LEU A 18 8.53 -10.18 -4.09
N LYS A 19 8.40 -10.70 -5.32
CA LYS A 19 9.35 -10.46 -6.41
C LYS A 19 9.24 -9.05 -7.00
N GLN A 20 8.15 -8.35 -6.71
CA GLN A 20 7.99 -6.97 -7.16
C GLN A 20 8.95 -6.08 -6.37
N PHE A 21 9.95 -5.53 -7.04
CA PHE A 21 10.90 -4.59 -6.48
C PHE A 21 10.17 -3.29 -6.10
N GLY A 22 9.69 -3.21 -4.86
CA GLY A 22 8.81 -2.12 -4.39
C GLY A 22 9.47 -0.74 -4.33
N THR A 23 10.79 -0.64 -4.45
CA THR A 23 11.54 0.62 -4.42
C THR A 23 11.52 1.36 -5.76
N GLY A 24 11.41 0.63 -6.88
CA GLY A 24 11.61 1.17 -8.22
C GLY A 24 13.06 1.59 -8.50
N ASP A 25 13.43 1.64 -9.78
CA ASP A 25 14.70 2.17 -10.27
C ASP A 25 14.47 3.20 -11.40
N LYS A 26 15.56 3.82 -11.87
CA LYS A 26 15.48 4.84 -12.95
C LYS A 26 14.89 4.26 -14.24
N THR A 27 15.00 2.95 -14.48
CA THR A 27 14.42 2.27 -15.65
C THR A 27 12.93 1.96 -15.48
N THR A 28 12.44 1.69 -14.27
CA THR A 28 11.01 1.43 -13.98
C THR A 28 10.21 2.70 -13.72
N LEU A 29 10.87 3.82 -13.40
CA LEU A 29 10.24 5.10 -13.09
C LEU A 29 10.60 6.22 -14.10
N SER A 30 11.30 5.94 -15.19
CA SER A 30 11.55 6.93 -16.25
C SER A 30 10.32 7.14 -17.14
N GLY A 31 10.03 8.39 -17.51
CA GLY A 31 8.93 8.75 -18.42
C GLY A 31 7.78 9.46 -17.71
N ASP A 32 6.63 9.55 -18.39
CA ASP A 32 5.41 10.10 -17.80
C ASP A 32 4.62 9.01 -17.06
N ASN A 33 4.84 8.91 -15.76
CA ASN A 33 4.14 7.95 -14.91
C ASN A 33 2.81 8.49 -14.36
N ARG A 34 2.45 9.74 -14.65
CA ARG A 34 1.25 10.37 -14.07
C ARG A 34 -0.02 9.55 -14.34
N PRO A 35 -0.28 9.06 -15.57
CA PRO A 35 -1.48 8.28 -15.84
C PRO A 35 -1.56 7.00 -15.00
N ASP A 36 -0.43 6.31 -14.82
CA ASP A 36 -0.41 5.04 -14.08
C ASP A 36 -0.45 5.26 -12.55
N LEU A 37 0.09 6.38 -12.06
CA LEU A 37 -0.09 6.82 -10.68
C LEU A 37 -1.56 7.14 -10.38
N LEU A 38 -2.27 7.82 -11.29
CA LEU A 38 -3.70 8.08 -11.13
C LEU A 38 -4.49 6.77 -11.10
N LYS A 39 -4.24 5.85 -12.04
CA LYS A 39 -4.89 4.52 -12.05
C LYS A 39 -4.63 3.74 -10.76
N PHE A 40 -3.40 3.79 -10.24
CA PHE A 40 -3.06 3.13 -8.97
C PHE A 40 -3.81 3.76 -7.79
N TYR A 41 -3.84 5.10 -7.72
CA TYR A 41 -4.58 5.84 -6.71
C TYR A 41 -6.07 5.49 -6.74
N GLU A 42 -6.71 5.58 -7.91
CA GLU A 42 -8.13 5.27 -8.10
C GLU A 42 -8.46 3.82 -7.71
N LYS A 43 -7.53 2.89 -7.97
CA LYS A 43 -7.72 1.47 -7.70
C LYS A 43 -7.57 1.08 -6.22
N TYR A 44 -6.61 1.68 -5.50
CA TYR A 44 -6.23 1.21 -4.16
C TYR A 44 -6.49 2.19 -3.02
N TYR A 45 -6.53 3.50 -3.29
CA TYR A 45 -6.79 4.53 -2.29
C TYR A 45 -8.31 4.76 -2.15
N ALA A 46 -8.97 3.89 -1.39
CA ALA A 46 -10.38 4.04 -0.99
C ALA A 46 -10.53 3.82 0.52
N SER A 47 -11.54 4.44 1.15
CA SER A 47 -11.71 4.39 2.61
C SER A 47 -11.95 2.97 3.16
N SER A 48 -12.56 2.07 2.36
CA SER A 48 -12.72 0.65 2.70
C SER A 48 -11.39 -0.08 2.96
N ASN A 49 -10.30 0.39 2.33
CA ASN A 49 -8.96 -0.21 2.37
C ASN A 49 -7.97 0.60 3.23
N MET A 50 -8.47 1.54 4.04
CA MET A 50 -7.64 2.40 4.90
C MET A 50 -7.93 2.20 6.38
N LYS A 51 -6.93 2.50 7.22
CA LYS A 51 -7.04 2.60 8.68
C LYS A 51 -6.37 3.88 9.14
N LEU A 52 -6.98 4.57 10.11
CA LEU A 52 -6.47 5.81 10.70
C LEU A 52 -6.19 5.58 12.19
N ALA A 53 -4.99 5.94 12.64
CA ALA A 53 -4.62 5.97 14.05
C ALA A 53 -4.21 7.41 14.44
N LEU A 54 -4.77 7.92 15.53
CA LEU A 54 -4.49 9.26 16.07
C LEU A 54 -4.05 9.13 17.53
N ILE A 55 -2.91 9.74 17.88
CA ILE A 55 -2.37 9.75 19.23
C ILE A 55 -2.08 11.20 19.64
N SER A 56 -2.64 11.62 20.77
CA SER A 56 -2.50 12.97 21.31
C SER A 56 -2.93 13.01 22.77
N SER A 57 -2.55 14.06 23.49
CA SER A 57 -3.10 14.40 24.82
C SER A 57 -4.50 15.04 24.74
N ALA A 58 -5.00 15.35 23.54
CA ALA A 58 -6.33 15.92 23.35
C ALA A 58 -7.46 14.92 23.69
N PRO A 59 -8.63 15.40 24.14
CA PRO A 59 -9.79 14.54 24.41
C PRO A 59 -10.27 13.77 23.17
N LEU A 60 -10.88 12.60 23.40
CA LEU A 60 -11.41 11.72 22.35
C LEU A 60 -12.40 12.44 21.43
N GLU A 61 -13.27 13.30 21.97
CA GLU A 61 -14.22 14.09 21.18
C GLU A 61 -13.52 15.00 20.17
N THR A 62 -12.39 15.60 20.58
CA THR A 62 -11.60 16.46 19.69
C THR A 62 -10.94 15.63 18.59
N LEU A 63 -10.41 14.45 18.92
CA LEU A 63 -9.80 13.56 17.94
C LEU A 63 -10.83 13.02 16.95
N SER A 64 -12.01 12.62 17.44
CA SER A 64 -13.13 12.17 16.60
C SER A 64 -13.64 13.28 15.67
N ALA A 65 -13.79 14.52 16.18
CA ALA A 65 -14.19 15.65 15.37
C ALA A 65 -13.17 15.97 14.28
N LYS A 66 -11.86 15.89 14.59
CA LYS A 66 -10.79 16.06 13.59
C LYS A 66 -10.77 14.94 12.57
N ALA A 67 -10.94 13.69 13.00
CA ALA A 67 -11.01 12.54 12.11
C ALA A 67 -12.16 12.70 11.10
N LYS A 68 -13.35 13.06 11.59
CA LYS A 68 -14.50 13.36 10.73
C LYS A 68 -14.19 14.52 9.79
N LYS A 69 -13.73 15.66 10.31
CA LYS A 69 -13.48 16.87 9.51
C LYS A 69 -12.51 16.66 8.34
N TYR A 70 -11.46 15.87 8.53
CA TYR A 70 -10.38 15.77 7.54
C TYR A 70 -10.38 14.50 6.70
N PHE A 71 -11.08 13.44 7.14
CA PHE A 71 -11.04 12.14 6.48
C PHE A 71 -12.43 11.63 6.04
N SER A 72 -13.53 12.34 6.33
CA SER A 72 -14.87 11.92 5.90
C SER A 72 -15.06 11.87 4.39
N ASP A 73 -14.33 12.72 3.67
CA ASP A 73 -14.54 12.92 2.24
C ASP A 73 -13.81 11.88 1.38
N ILE A 74 -13.07 10.95 2.01
CA ILE A 74 -12.41 9.86 1.32
C ILE A 74 -13.46 8.88 0.83
N GLU A 75 -13.55 8.76 -0.49
CA GLU A 75 -14.56 7.94 -1.15
C GLU A 75 -14.49 6.47 -0.69
N ASN A 76 -15.65 5.90 -0.37
CA ASN A 76 -15.80 4.49 -0.09
C ASN A 76 -16.06 3.73 -1.39
N ARG A 77 -15.11 2.88 -1.78
CA ARG A 77 -15.17 2.05 -2.98
C ARG A 77 -14.70 0.63 -2.63
N PRO A 78 -15.26 -0.43 -3.21
CA PRO A 78 -14.75 -1.78 -2.99
C PRO A 78 -13.35 -1.91 -3.60
N VAL A 79 -12.37 -2.35 -2.80
CA VAL A 79 -11.00 -2.61 -3.26
C VAL A 79 -10.74 -4.11 -3.23
N LYS A 80 -10.35 -4.66 -4.38
CA LYS A 80 -9.84 -6.03 -4.45
C LYS A 80 -8.38 -6.02 -3.98
N VAL A 81 -8.19 -6.38 -2.71
CA VAL A 81 -6.85 -6.52 -2.14
C VAL A 81 -6.14 -7.69 -2.85
N PRO A 82 -4.88 -7.53 -3.28
CA PRO A 82 -4.12 -8.62 -3.85
C PRO A 82 -4.02 -9.77 -2.84
N GLU A 83 -4.52 -10.94 -3.21
CA GLU A 83 -4.36 -12.15 -2.41
C GLU A 83 -2.93 -12.67 -2.57
N VAL A 84 -2.22 -12.84 -1.46
CA VAL A 84 -0.97 -13.61 -1.44
C VAL A 84 -1.38 -15.07 -1.34
N GLN A 85 -1.48 -15.75 -2.48
CA GLN A 85 -1.99 -17.12 -2.55
C GLN A 85 -0.97 -18.18 -2.12
N GLN A 86 0.29 -17.81 -1.92
CA GLN A 86 1.35 -18.76 -1.61
C GLN A 86 1.91 -18.52 -0.19
N PRO A 87 1.98 -19.56 0.66
CA PRO A 87 2.63 -19.46 1.96
C PRO A 87 4.13 -19.17 1.79
N LEU A 88 4.70 -18.49 2.79
CA LEU A 88 6.09 -18.03 2.79
C LEU A 88 7.13 -19.16 2.95
N GLU A 89 6.71 -20.42 3.03
CA GLU A 89 7.58 -21.54 3.39
C GLU A 89 7.39 -22.73 2.45
N ASN A 90 8.43 -23.04 1.68
CA ASN A 90 8.78 -24.41 1.34
C ASN A 90 10.02 -24.74 2.16
N HIS A 91 9.92 -25.74 3.04
CA HIS A 91 11.03 -26.32 3.81
C HIS A 91 12.19 -26.78 2.93
#